data_AF-A0A2J6QJU8-F1
#
_entry.id   AF-A0A2J6QJU8-F1
#
_cell.length_a   1.000
_cell.length_b   1.000
_cell.length_c   1.000
_cell.angle_alpha   90.00
_cell.angle_beta   90.00
_cell.angle_gamma   90.00
#
_symmetry.space_group_name_H-M   'P 1'
#
loop_
_entity.id
_entity.type
_entity.pdbx_description
1 polymer ?
#
loop_
_entity_poly.entity_id
_entity_poly.type
_entity_poly.pdbx_seq_one_letter_code
_entity_poly.pdbx_strand_id
1 'polypeptide(L)'
;MSMHAAGDIPLQITSENSSSERRITASWTIGQLKAKLEPITGIPPLSQKLTLRLGSQQSVPIEAADEENTQLGGFPLAPYAEIHV
;
A
#
# COMPACT_ATOMS: atom_id res chain seq x y z
N MET A 1 -1.62 -23.81 -12.81
CA MET A 1 -1.41 -22.34 -12.85
C MET A 1 -2.57 -21.67 -12.13
N SER A 2 -2.40 -21.33 -10.86
CA SER A 2 -3.44 -20.64 -10.06
C SER A 2 -3.44 -19.15 -10.41
N MET A 3 -4.33 -18.77 -11.32
CA MET A 3 -4.76 -17.38 -11.47
C MET A 3 -5.47 -16.97 -10.17
N HIS A 4 -4.73 -16.46 -9.18
CA HIS A 4 -5.36 -15.63 -8.17
C HIS A 4 -5.85 -14.40 -8.90
N ALA A 5 -7.18 -14.23 -8.96
CA ALA A 5 -7.78 -12.99 -9.41
C ALA A 5 -7.04 -11.86 -8.69
N ALA A 6 -6.36 -11.00 -9.46
CA ALA A 6 -5.75 -9.78 -8.97
C ALA A 6 -6.86 -8.80 -8.60
N GLY A 7 -7.65 -9.20 -7.59
CA GLY A 7 -8.75 -8.45 -7.05
C GLY A 7 -8.20 -7.30 -6.24
N ASP A 8 -8.83 -6.15 -6.37
CA ASP A 8 -8.67 -5.03 -5.48
C ASP A 8 -8.86 -5.49 -4.01
N ILE A 9 -7.80 -5.34 -3.21
CA ILE A 9 -7.76 -5.69 -1.80
C ILE A 9 -8.17 -4.43 -1.01
N PRO A 10 -9.26 -4.47 -0.23
CA PRO A 10 -9.62 -3.35 0.63
C PRO A 10 -8.61 -3.27 1.79
N LEU A 11 -7.95 -2.11 1.89
CA LEU A 11 -6.93 -1.80 2.88
C LEU A 11 -7.25 -0.46 3.54
N GLN A 12 -6.97 -0.36 4.84
CA GLN A 12 -7.12 0.90 5.55
C GLN A 12 -5.88 1.76 5.31
N ILE A 13 -6.00 2.93 4.72
CA ILE A 13 -4.90 3.89 4.62
C ILE A 13 -5.00 4.83 5.81
N THR A 14 -3.93 4.95 6.58
CA THR A 14 -3.82 5.87 7.70
C THR A 14 -2.60 6.75 7.53
N SER A 15 -2.73 8.01 7.92
CA SER A 15 -1.67 9.02 7.96
C SER A 15 -1.91 9.85 9.20
N GLU A 16 -0.96 10.71 9.57
CA GLU A 16 -1.09 11.56 10.77
C GLU A 16 -2.37 12.40 10.79
N ASN A 17 -2.86 12.83 9.63
CA ASN A 17 -4.00 13.75 9.53
C ASN A 17 -5.26 13.14 8.88
N SER A 18 -5.18 11.92 8.36
CA SER A 18 -6.28 11.33 7.59
C SER A 18 -6.28 9.81 7.63
N SER A 19 -7.46 9.22 7.76
CA SER A 19 -7.68 7.79 7.59
C SER A 19 -8.78 7.54 6.56
N SER A 20 -8.56 6.60 5.66
CA SER A 20 -9.48 6.29 4.56
C SER A 20 -9.28 4.86 4.08
N GLU A 21 -10.37 4.11 3.97
CA GLU A 21 -10.35 2.78 3.36
C GLU A 21 -10.17 2.90 1.84
N ARG A 22 -9.24 2.13 1.26
CA ARG A 22 -9.00 2.08 -0.18
C ARG A 22 -8.76 0.68 -0.70
N ARG A 23 -9.29 0.47 -1.90
CA ARG A 23 -9.08 -0.74 -2.69
C ARG A 23 -7.75 -0.63 -3.45
N ILE A 24 -6.79 -1.48 -3.09
CA ILE A 24 -5.47 -1.51 -3.70
C ILE A 24 -5.34 -2.75 -4.57
N THR A 25 -4.97 -2.57 -5.84
CA THR A 25 -4.76 -3.68 -6.76
C THR A 25 -3.33 -4.20 -6.62
N ALA A 26 -3.15 -5.50 -6.46
CA ALA A 26 -1.83 -6.13 -6.31
C ALA A 26 -0.91 -5.91 -7.53
N SER A 27 -1.46 -5.62 -8.71
CA SER A 27 -0.70 -5.28 -9.92
C SER A 27 -0.12 -3.86 -9.90
N TRP A 28 -0.59 -2.98 -9.01
CA TRP A 28 -0.02 -1.64 -8.87
C TRP A 28 1.38 -1.71 -8.31
N THR A 29 2.20 -0.76 -8.73
CA THR A 29 3.55 -0.58 -8.21
C THR A 29 3.54 0.33 -6.99
N ILE A 30 4.59 0.28 -6.17
CA ILE A 30 4.71 1.12 -4.97
C ILE A 30 4.58 2.60 -5.35
N GLY A 31 5.22 3.02 -6.44
CA GLY A 31 5.11 4.38 -6.97
C GLY A 31 3.68 4.76 -7.37
N GLN A 32 2.93 3.86 -8.02
CA GLN A 32 1.53 4.09 -8.36
C GLN A 32 0.65 4.24 -7.12
N LEU A 33 0.88 3.44 -6.09
CA LEU A 33 0.20 3.58 -4.81
C LEU A 33 0.49 4.96 -4.22
N LYS A 34 1.77 5.32 -4.03
CA LYS A 34 2.16 6.61 -3.46
C LYS A 34 1.57 7.81 -4.21
N ALA A 35 1.61 7.81 -5.54
CA ALA A 35 0.99 8.84 -6.37
C ALA A 35 -0.53 8.96 -6.14
N LYS A 36 -1.21 7.82 -5.91
CA LYS A 36 -2.64 7.79 -5.58
C LYS A 36 -2.91 8.24 -4.14
N LEU A 37 -1.96 8.08 -3.22
CA LEU A 37 -2.10 8.51 -1.83
C LEU A 37 -1.86 10.03 -1.67
N GLU A 38 -0.99 10.63 -2.48
CA GLU A 38 -0.62 12.06 -2.45
C GLU A 38 -1.83 13.01 -2.38
N PRO A 39 -2.86 12.94 -3.25
CA PRO A 39 -4.00 13.86 -3.16
C PRO A 39 -4.91 13.63 -1.94
N ILE A 40 -4.75 12.51 -1.22
CA ILE A 40 -5.55 12.22 -0.01
C ILE A 40 -4.80 12.65 1.26
N THR A 41 -3.49 12.38 1.32
CA THR A 41 -2.67 12.67 2.50
C THR A 41 -2.01 14.05 2.42
N GLY A 42 -1.88 14.61 1.21
CA GLY A 42 -1.10 15.81 0.92
C GLY A 42 0.43 15.58 0.97
N ILE A 43 0.88 14.33 1.15
CA ILE A 43 2.30 14.00 1.29
C ILE A 43 2.86 13.61 -0.08
N PRO A 44 3.94 14.24 -0.57
CA PRO A 44 4.58 13.88 -1.83
C PRO A 44 5.10 12.43 -1.84
N PRO A 45 5.03 11.69 -2.96
CA PRO A 45 5.42 10.28 -3.05
C PRO A 45 6.81 9.96 -2.51
N LEU A 46 7.78 10.84 -2.78
CA LEU A 46 9.17 10.70 -2.32
C LEU A 46 9.32 10.86 -0.79
N SER A 47 8.37 11.52 -0.14
CA SER A 47 8.35 11.72 1.32
C SER A 47 7.42 10.75 2.04
N GLN A 48 6.61 9.97 1.31
CA GLN A 48 5.71 8.98 1.89
C GLN A 48 6.49 7.72 2.34
N LYS A 49 6.32 7.34 3.61
CA LYS A 49 6.92 6.12 4.18
C LYS A 49 5.86 5.08 4.44
N LEU A 50 5.62 4.25 3.43
CA LEU A 50 4.58 3.23 3.50
C LEU A 50 4.99 2.09 4.43
N THR A 51 4.16 1.84 5.43
CA THR A 51 4.33 0.74 6.38
C THR A 51 3.07 -0.10 6.44
N LEU A 52 3.15 -1.36 6.04
CA LEU A 52 2.07 -2.33 6.14
C LEU A 52 1.98 -2.90 7.56
N ARG A 53 0.83 -2.77 8.19
CA ARG A 53 0.50 -3.36 9.49
C ARG A 53 -0.54 -4.45 9.29
N LEU A 54 -0.19 -5.66 9.71
CA LEU A 54 -1.03 -6.85 9.63
C LEU A 54 -1.57 -7.18 11.02
N GLY A 55 -2.49 -6.34 11.52
CA GLY A 55 -3.09 -6.51 12.85
C GLY A 55 -2.04 -6.60 13.96
N SER A 56 -1.96 -7.74 14.65
CA SER A 56 -1.01 -8.02 15.73
C SER A 56 0.39 -8.46 15.26
N GLN A 57 0.63 -8.53 13.95
CA GLN A 57 1.93 -8.88 13.39
C GLN A 57 2.86 -7.67 13.29
N GLN A 58 4.13 -7.96 13.04
CA GLN A 58 5.16 -6.95 12.81
C GLN A 58 4.82 -6.10 11.59
N SER A 59 5.01 -4.79 11.72
CA SER A 59 4.93 -3.85 10.62
C SER A 59 6.00 -4.13 9.58
N VAL A 60 5.61 -4.21 8.31
CA VAL A 60 6.49 -4.45 7.17
C VAL A 60 6.61 -3.16 6.36
N PRO A 61 7.82 -2.60 6.15
CA PRO A 61 7.97 -1.45 5.27
C PRO A 61 7.68 -1.84 3.81
N ILE A 62 6.85 -1.05 3.12
CA ILE A 62 6.61 -1.18 1.68
C ILE A 62 7.57 -0.23 0.97
N GLU A 63 8.80 -0.70 0.80
CA GLU A 63 9.87 0.02 0.10
C GLU A 63 10.61 -0.92 -0.85
N ALA A 64 11.19 -0.36 -1.90
CA ALA A 64 12.04 -1.07 -2.84
C ALA A 64 13.06 -0.12 -3.45
N ALA A 65 14.17 -0.66 -3.98
CA ALA A 65 15.15 0.13 -4.71
C ALA A 65 14.55 0.77 -5.97
N ASP A 66 13.59 0.09 -6.60
CA ASP A 66 12.85 0.57 -7.76
C ASP A 66 11.34 0.45 -7.49
N GLU A 67 10.76 1.52 -6.93
CA GLU A 67 9.36 1.57 -6.52
C GLU A 67 8.38 1.62 -7.70
N GLU A 68 8.88 2.05 -8.86
CA GLU A 68 8.11 2.16 -10.10
C GLU A 68 7.98 0.82 -10.83
N ASN A 69 8.92 -0.11 -10.65
CA ASN A 69 8.89 -1.47 -11.18
C ASN A 69 8.37 -2.50 -10.16
N THR A 70 8.55 -2.25 -8.86
CA THR A 70 8.16 -3.19 -7.82
C THR A 70 6.64 -3.18 -7.60
N GLN A 71 6.01 -4.32 -7.85
CA GLN A 71 4.57 -4.52 -7.66
C GLN A 71 4.23 -4.85 -6.20
N LEU A 72 3.06 -4.38 -5.76
CA LEU A 72 2.56 -4.64 -4.41
C LEU A 72 2.22 -6.12 -4.17
N GLY A 73 1.98 -6.90 -5.23
CA GLY A 73 1.73 -8.34 -5.14
C GLY A 73 2.88 -9.16 -4.57
N GLY A 74 4.10 -8.59 -4.47
CA GLY A 74 5.21 -9.21 -3.75
C GLY A 74 5.13 -9.05 -2.22
N PHE A 75 4.26 -8.17 -1.73
CA PHE A 75 4.05 -7.93 -0.30
C PHE A 75 2.86 -8.74 0.21
N PRO A 76 2.83 -9.09 1.52
CA PRO A 76 1.74 -9.84 2.12
C PRO A 76 0.49 -8.97 2.32
N LEU A 77 -0.07 -8.43 1.24
CA LEU A 77 -1.30 -7.65 1.26
C LEU A 77 -2.47 -8.56 1.65
N ALA A 78 -3.15 -8.21 2.73
CA ALA A 78 -4.31 -8.95 3.21
C ALA A 78 -5.49 -7.99 3.41
N PRO A 79 -6.74 -8.46 3.20
CA PRO A 79 -7.91 -7.72 3.65
C PRO A 79 -7.78 -7.37 5.14
N TYR A 80 -8.28 -6.21 5.55
CA TYR A 80 -8.15 -5.68 6.92
C TYR A 80 -6.74 -5.24 7.34
N ALA A 81 -5.75 -5.32 6.46
CA ALA A 81 -4.44 -4.74 6.74
C ALA A 81 -4.50 -3.21 6.63
N GLU A 82 -3.61 -2.55 7.38
CA GLU A 82 -3.52 -1.11 7.44
C GLU A 82 -2.20 -0.66 6.83
N ILE A 83 -2.24 0.33 5.94
CA ILE A 83 -1.05 1.01 5.43
C ILE A 83 -0.94 2.33 6.16
N HIS A 84 0.18 2.53 6.86
CA HIS A 84 0.53 3.80 7.46
C HIS A 84 1.45 4.58 6.50
N VAL A 85 1.18 5.87 6.31
CA VAL A 85 1.92 6.80 5.43
C VAL A 85 2.62 7.86 6.24
#